data_AF-A0A1X0S7B8-F1
#
_entry.id   AF-A0A1X0S7B8-F1
#
_cell.length_a   1.000
_cell.length_b   1.000
_cell.length_c   1.000
_cell.angle_alpha   90.00
_cell.angle_beta   90.00
_cell.angle_gamma   90.00
#
_symmetry.space_group_name_H-M   'P 1'
#
loop_
_entity.id
_entity.type
_entity.pdbx_description
1 polymer ?
#
loop_
_entity_poly.entity_id
_entity_poly.type
_entity_poly.pdbx_seq_one_letter_code
_entity_poly.pdbx_strand_id
1 'polypeptide(L)'
;MTEFEKESVSVDSAEYNLMGALLVRYDGTSWCLYLRDYIESPEGISWRILGSDEEKKITCEQALADIQGTETTGALTQSEFSKDYRPVYLFYGNQDVLTMPLQDETEHDNQQTAPENNDQQITWEDFSFDEDYAYADSAQEENAICIHCGIEDIVNDVNDIFICESCENGVHQLCEDPPIQNYEKDIDPWYCRACCRAKNLPIPQMPPPPSAKRKREEEAVTYLNKTLKP
;
A
#
# COMPACT_ATOMS: atom_id res chain seq x y z
N MET A 1 -29.93 14.55 -33.69
CA MET A 1 -29.59 13.19 -33.23
C MET A 1 -28.56 12.65 -34.19
N THR A 2 -27.29 12.71 -33.77
CA THR A 2 -26.16 12.01 -34.39
C THR A 2 -25.29 11.62 -33.21
N GLU A 3 -25.28 10.32 -32.96
CA GLU A 3 -24.61 9.64 -31.86
C GLU A 3 -23.09 9.88 -31.98
N PHE A 4 -22.52 10.52 -30.96
CA PHE A 4 -21.10 10.39 -30.67
C PHE A 4 -20.96 9.05 -29.95
N GLU A 5 -20.72 7.99 -30.72
CA GLU A 5 -20.22 6.73 -30.19
C GLU A 5 -18.90 7.06 -29.49
N LYS A 6 -18.97 7.08 -28.16
CA LYS A 6 -17.82 7.22 -27.29
C LYS A 6 -17.12 5.88 -27.35
N GLU A 7 -16.10 5.81 -28.20
CA GLU A 7 -15.14 4.72 -28.30
C GLU A 7 -14.56 4.52 -26.89
N SER A 8 -15.12 3.54 -26.17
CA SER A 8 -14.60 3.10 -24.88
C SER A 8 -13.30 2.39 -25.20
N VAL A 9 -12.19 3.12 -25.07
CA VAL A 9 -10.86 2.53 -24.92
C VAL A 9 -11.01 1.40 -23.91
N SER A 10 -10.85 0.17 -24.37
CA SER A 10 -10.77 -1.00 -23.51
C SER A 10 -9.59 -0.74 -22.58
N VAL A 11 -9.88 -0.36 -21.34
CA VAL A 11 -8.89 -0.40 -20.27
C VAL A 11 -8.46 -1.85 -20.24
N ASP A 12 -7.22 -2.11 -20.59
CA ASP A 12 -6.60 -3.42 -20.48
C ASP A 12 -6.72 -3.79 -19.00
N SER A 13 -7.66 -4.69 -18.69
CA SER A 13 -7.94 -5.09 -17.31
C SER A 13 -6.81 -5.97 -16.86
N ALA A 14 -5.72 -5.37 -16.40
CA ALA A 14 -4.58 -6.09 -15.85
C ALA A 14 -5.07 -6.99 -14.69
N GLU A 15 -4.97 -8.30 -14.89
CA GLU A 15 -5.36 -9.30 -13.90
C GLU A 15 -4.21 -9.53 -12.92
N TYR A 16 -4.46 -9.27 -11.64
CA TYR A 16 -3.47 -9.41 -10.57
C TYR A 16 -3.80 -10.61 -9.70
N ASN A 17 -2.81 -11.48 -9.53
CA ASN A 17 -2.90 -12.64 -8.65
C ASN A 17 -2.19 -12.38 -7.33
N LEU A 18 -2.89 -12.62 -6.22
CA LEU A 18 -2.31 -12.54 -4.88
C LEU A 18 -1.24 -13.64 -4.74
N MET A 19 0.03 -13.25 -4.68
CA MET A 19 1.17 -14.15 -4.53
C MET A 19 1.52 -14.43 -3.08
N GLY A 20 1.19 -13.51 -2.17
CA GLY A 20 1.51 -13.68 -0.76
C GLY A 20 0.96 -12.56 0.12
N ALA A 21 1.17 -12.70 1.43
CA ALA A 21 0.85 -11.69 2.42
C ALA A 21 1.86 -11.71 3.57
N LEU A 22 2.36 -10.55 3.95
CA LEU A 22 3.14 -10.37 5.18
C LEU A 22 2.17 -10.06 6.31
N LEU A 23 2.24 -10.87 7.37
CA LEU A 23 1.40 -10.75 8.53
C LEU A 23 2.27 -10.44 9.75
N VAL A 24 1.75 -9.59 10.63
CA VAL A 24 2.35 -9.29 11.92
C VAL A 24 1.39 -9.68 13.02
N ARG A 25 1.93 -10.23 14.11
CA ARG A 25 1.16 -10.50 15.31
C ARG A 25 0.61 -9.20 15.91
N TYR A 26 -0.56 -9.23 16.55
CA TYR A 26 -1.16 -8.04 17.16
C TYR A 26 -0.27 -7.38 18.22
N ASP A 27 0.62 -8.15 18.85
CA ASP A 27 1.62 -7.64 19.80
C ASP A 27 2.84 -6.95 19.13
N GLY A 28 2.97 -7.05 17.80
CA GLY A 28 4.08 -6.47 17.03
C GLY A 28 5.40 -7.23 17.12
N THR A 29 5.45 -8.37 17.81
CA THR A 29 6.70 -9.06 18.15
C THR A 29 7.08 -10.18 17.19
N SER A 30 6.13 -10.67 16.41
CA SER A 30 6.30 -11.85 15.55
C SER A 30 5.72 -11.59 14.17
N TRP A 31 6.41 -12.11 13.16
CA TRP A 31 6.06 -11.94 11.75
C TRP A 31 5.93 -13.30 11.10
N CYS A 32 5.02 -13.42 10.14
CA CYS A 32 4.94 -14.58 9.28
C CYS A 32 4.58 -14.16 7.85
N LEU A 33 5.08 -14.93 6.88
CA LEU A 33 4.88 -14.70 5.46
C LEU A 33 4.05 -15.85 4.88
N TYR A 34 2.89 -15.53 4.35
CA TYR A 34 2.10 -16.42 3.52
C TYR A 34 2.57 -16.26 2.07
N LEU A 35 2.95 -17.34 1.41
CA LEU A 35 3.45 -17.31 0.04
C LEU A 35 2.86 -18.46 -0.78
N ARG A 36 2.44 -18.17 -2.01
CA ARG A 36 2.09 -19.20 -2.99
C ARG A 36 3.33 -19.98 -3.40
N ASP A 37 3.17 -21.28 -3.46
CA ASP A 37 4.21 -22.21 -3.83
C ASP A 37 4.08 -22.66 -5.28
N TYR A 38 4.74 -21.92 -6.16
CA TYR A 38 4.82 -22.25 -7.57
C TYR A 38 5.83 -23.36 -7.90
N ILE A 39 6.67 -23.74 -6.93
CA ILE A 39 7.67 -24.82 -7.10
C ILE A 39 6.95 -26.17 -7.04
N GLU A 40 6.10 -26.38 -6.04
CA GLU A 40 5.33 -27.62 -5.91
C GLU A 40 4.02 -27.61 -6.69
N SER A 41 3.43 -26.43 -6.88
CA SER A 41 2.19 -26.27 -7.60
C SER A 41 2.32 -25.17 -8.65
N PRO A 42 2.64 -25.51 -9.92
CA PRO A 42 2.72 -24.52 -10.99
C PRO A 42 1.37 -23.81 -11.24
N GLU A 43 0.26 -24.44 -10.84
CA GLU A 43 -1.09 -23.84 -10.86
C GLU A 43 -1.32 -22.82 -9.72
N GLY A 44 -0.36 -22.71 -8.79
CA GLY A 44 -0.39 -21.78 -7.67
C GLY A 44 -1.39 -22.13 -6.57
N ILE A 45 -1.94 -23.36 -6.54
CA ILE A 45 -2.97 -23.74 -5.56
C ILE A 45 -2.40 -24.10 -4.17
N SER A 46 -1.08 -24.32 -4.08
CA SER A 46 -0.39 -24.60 -2.83
C SER A 46 0.13 -23.30 -2.19
N TRP A 47 0.06 -23.24 -0.86
CA TRP A 47 0.56 -22.12 -0.08
C TRP A 47 1.47 -22.61 1.05
N ARG A 48 2.38 -21.74 1.48
CA ARG A 48 3.22 -21.96 2.65
C ARG A 48 3.16 -20.76 3.58
N ILE A 49 3.32 -21.05 4.86
CA ILE A 49 3.51 -20.07 5.93
C ILE A 49 4.96 -20.21 6.37
N LEU A 50 5.70 -19.12 6.28
CA LEU A 50 7.09 -19.00 6.72
C LEU A 50 7.08 -18.16 8.01
N GLY A 51 7.30 -18.82 9.14
CA GLY A 51 7.57 -18.17 10.43
C GLY A 51 9.07 -18.17 10.73
N SER A 52 9.45 -17.63 11.89
CA SER A 52 10.86 -17.54 12.30
C SER A 52 11.55 -18.91 12.40
N ASP A 53 10.84 -19.92 12.90
CA ASP A 53 11.42 -21.24 13.21
C ASP A 53 10.71 -22.40 12.49
N GLU A 54 9.60 -22.13 11.80
CA GLU A 54 8.78 -23.17 11.19
C GLU A 54 8.23 -22.76 9.81
N GLU A 55 8.24 -23.74 8.90
CA GLU A 55 7.57 -23.66 7.61
C GLU A 55 6.40 -24.65 7.60
N LYS A 56 5.21 -24.17 7.22
CA LYS A 56 4.00 -24.97 7.20
C LYS A 56 3.29 -24.86 5.86
N LYS A 57 2.94 -25.99 5.26
CA LYS A 57 2.08 -26.04 4.07
C LYS A 57 0.62 -25.87 4.44
N ILE A 58 -0.11 -25.15 3.60
CA ILE A 58 -1.52 -24.85 3.80
C ILE A 58 -2.23 -24.78 2.44
N THR A 59 -3.55 -25.04 2.44
CA THR A 59 -4.34 -24.96 1.21
C THR A 59 -4.65 -23.52 0.85
N CYS A 60 -4.95 -23.25 -0.42
CA CYS A 60 -5.36 -21.93 -0.90
C CYS A 60 -6.57 -21.38 -0.13
N GLU A 61 -7.60 -22.20 0.12
CA GLU A 61 -8.81 -21.74 0.79
C GLU A 61 -8.53 -21.30 2.22
N GLN A 62 -7.72 -22.08 2.95
CA GLN A 62 -7.37 -21.73 4.33
C GLN A 62 -6.41 -20.55 4.39
N ALA A 63 -5.43 -20.45 3.48
CA ALA A 63 -4.55 -19.29 3.38
C ALA A 63 -5.36 -18.00 3.16
N LEU A 64 -6.31 -18.02 2.23
CA LEU A 64 -7.17 -16.87 1.96
C LEU A 64 -8.08 -16.53 3.14
N ALA A 65 -8.66 -17.53 3.82
CA ALA A 65 -9.44 -17.30 5.03
C ALA A 65 -8.60 -16.67 6.15
N ASP A 66 -7.36 -17.13 6.33
CA ASP A 66 -6.43 -16.61 7.32
C ASP A 66 -6.03 -15.16 7.05
N ILE A 67 -5.77 -14.82 5.79
CA ILE A 67 -5.40 -13.47 5.34
C ILE A 67 -6.58 -12.49 5.43
N GLN A 68 -7.80 -12.94 5.13
CA GLN A 68 -9.01 -12.09 5.18
C GLN A 68 -9.44 -11.72 6.60
N GLY A 69 -9.13 -12.54 7.60
CA GLY A 69 -9.46 -12.27 9.00
C GLY A 69 -10.94 -12.50 9.35
N THR A 70 -11.40 -11.83 10.41
CA THR A 70 -12.61 -12.19 11.18
C THR A 70 -13.96 -11.87 10.53
N GLU A 71 -14.00 -11.24 9.35
CA GLU A 71 -15.26 -10.90 8.66
C GLU A 71 -15.70 -11.93 7.60
N THR A 72 -15.26 -13.18 7.71
CA THR A 72 -15.59 -14.19 6.69
C THR A 72 -17.09 -14.56 6.74
N THR A 73 -17.83 -14.05 5.76
CA THR A 73 -19.20 -14.48 5.42
C THR A 73 -19.14 -15.78 4.57
N GLY A 74 -18.26 -16.71 4.96
CA GLY A 74 -17.88 -17.90 4.19
C GLY A 74 -17.83 -19.17 5.04
N ALA A 75 -17.82 -20.33 4.37
CA ALA A 75 -17.92 -21.65 5.02
C ALA A 75 -16.67 -22.10 5.80
N LEU A 76 -15.53 -21.40 5.65
CA LEU A 76 -14.26 -21.69 6.30
C LEU A 76 -13.90 -20.56 7.25
N THR A 77 -13.57 -20.92 8.49
CA THR A 77 -13.15 -19.98 9.53
C THR A 77 -11.64 -19.84 9.56
N GLN A 78 -11.16 -18.67 9.99
CA GLN A 78 -9.76 -18.39 10.29
C GLN A 78 -9.12 -19.49 11.16
N SER A 79 -7.88 -19.88 10.87
CA SER A 79 -7.14 -20.85 11.68
C SER A 79 -6.79 -20.27 13.06
N GLU A 80 -6.70 -21.11 14.10
CA GLU A 80 -6.31 -20.65 15.45
C GLU A 80 -4.98 -19.88 15.47
N PHE A 81 -4.03 -20.28 14.61
CA PHE A 81 -2.75 -19.60 14.47
C PHE A 81 -2.93 -18.16 13.98
N SER A 82 -3.71 -17.97 12.92
CA SER A 82 -3.87 -16.67 12.26
C SER A 82 -4.70 -15.65 13.05
N LYS A 83 -5.48 -16.06 14.06
CA LYS A 83 -6.28 -15.14 14.89
C LYS A 83 -5.45 -14.09 15.61
N ASP A 84 -4.20 -14.43 15.93
CA ASP A 84 -3.27 -13.53 16.60
C ASP A 84 -2.54 -12.60 15.61
N TYR A 85 -2.77 -12.74 14.30
CA TYR A 85 -2.06 -12.03 13.24
C TYR A 85 -3.00 -11.16 12.41
N ARG A 86 -2.43 -10.11 11.83
CA ARG A 86 -3.11 -9.25 10.85
C ARG A 86 -2.23 -9.04 9.61
N PRO A 87 -2.80 -8.97 8.41
CA PRO A 87 -2.05 -8.62 7.21
C PRO A 87 -1.60 -7.17 7.27
N VAL A 88 -0.34 -6.93 6.93
CA VAL A 88 0.25 -5.58 6.81
C VAL A 88 0.76 -5.28 5.41
N TYR A 89 1.02 -6.32 4.60
CA TYR A 89 1.40 -6.15 3.21
C TYR A 89 0.88 -7.31 2.36
N LEU A 90 0.43 -7.02 1.14
CA LEU A 90 -0.04 -8.01 0.17
C LEU A 90 0.81 -7.93 -1.10
N PHE A 91 1.29 -9.08 -1.57
CA PHE A 91 2.07 -9.18 -2.80
C PHE A 91 1.17 -9.64 -3.93
N TYR A 92 1.10 -8.84 -5.00
CA TYR A 92 0.36 -9.20 -6.21
C TYR A 92 1.29 -9.26 -7.41
N GLY A 93 1.12 -10.26 -8.25
CA GLY A 93 1.81 -10.39 -9.53
C GLY A 93 0.83 -10.21 -10.68
N ASN A 94 1.24 -9.47 -11.71
CA ASN A 94 0.48 -9.39 -12.94
C ASN A 94 0.53 -10.76 -13.65
N GLN A 95 -0.64 -11.31 -13.97
CA GLN A 95 -0.76 -12.63 -14.58
C GLN A 95 -0.04 -12.75 -15.92
N ASP A 96 -0.02 -11.69 -16.72
CA ASP A 96 0.68 -11.67 -18.00
C ASP A 96 2.18 -11.82 -17.80
N VAL A 97 2.75 -11.15 -16.78
CA VAL A 97 4.18 -11.24 -16.42
C VAL A 97 4.52 -12.63 -15.88
N LEU A 98 3.64 -13.22 -15.06
CA LEU A 98 3.84 -14.55 -14.49
C LEU A 98 3.75 -15.69 -15.50
N THR A 99 3.04 -15.46 -16.62
CA THR A 99 2.85 -16.45 -17.69
C THR A 99 3.71 -16.19 -18.92
N MET A 100 4.45 -15.07 -18.96
CA MET A 100 5.44 -14.87 -20.00
C MET A 100 6.46 -16.01 -19.93
N PRO A 101 6.67 -16.78 -21.01
CA PRO A 101 7.78 -17.69 -21.06
C PRO A 101 9.06 -16.87 -20.85
N LEU A 102 9.91 -17.31 -19.92
CA LEU A 102 11.29 -16.81 -19.82
C LEU A 102 11.86 -16.79 -21.23
N GLN A 103 12.01 -15.60 -21.81
CA GLN A 103 12.70 -15.48 -23.09
C GLN A 103 14.12 -15.89 -22.82
N ASP A 104 14.50 -17.06 -23.33
CA ASP A 104 15.90 -17.44 -23.50
C ASP A 104 16.56 -16.26 -24.22
N GLU A 105 17.52 -15.59 -23.57
CA GLU A 105 18.31 -14.51 -24.15
C GLU A 105 19.30 -15.08 -25.18
N THR A 106 18.77 -15.75 -26.20
CA THR A 106 19.50 -16.13 -27.39
C THR A 106 18.92 -15.38 -28.57
N GLU A 107 19.74 -14.47 -29.09
CA GLU A 107 19.64 -13.82 -30.41
C GLU A 107 18.85 -12.51 -30.48
N HIS A 108 19.46 -11.41 -30.02
CA HIS A 108 19.36 -10.13 -30.74
C HIS A 108 20.74 -9.55 -31.04
N ASP A 109 21.13 -9.74 -32.29
CA ASP A 109 22.34 -9.28 -32.94
C ASP A 109 22.14 -7.86 -33.49
N ASN A 110 22.92 -6.88 -32.98
CA ASN A 110 23.62 -5.81 -33.70
C ASN A 110 23.67 -4.44 -32.97
N GLN A 111 24.92 -4.14 -32.60
CA GLN A 111 25.58 -2.82 -32.64
C GLN A 111 25.32 -1.85 -31.49
N GLN A 112 26.04 -2.10 -30.39
CA GLN A 112 26.96 -1.09 -29.87
C GLN A 112 28.18 -1.76 -29.22
N THR A 113 29.35 -1.44 -29.78
CA THR A 113 30.66 -1.97 -29.44
C THR A 113 31.09 -1.59 -28.02
N ALA A 114 31.28 -2.60 -27.16
CA ALA A 114 32.14 -2.53 -25.98
C ALA A 114 33.30 -3.53 -26.18
N PRO A 115 34.53 -3.21 -25.75
CA PRO A 115 35.69 -4.04 -26.02
C PRO A 115 35.67 -5.30 -25.17
N GLU A 116 36.07 -6.39 -25.81
CA GLU A 116 36.30 -7.71 -25.24
C GLU A 116 37.34 -7.65 -24.11
N ASN A 117 36.97 -8.14 -22.92
CA ASN A 117 37.84 -9.05 -22.16
C ASN A 117 37.15 -9.71 -20.97
N ASN A 118 37.19 -11.04 -21.02
CA ASN A 118 37.33 -12.02 -19.95
C ASN A 118 36.08 -12.52 -19.21
N ASP A 119 35.96 -13.85 -19.25
CA ASP A 119 35.06 -14.73 -18.53
C ASP A 119 34.95 -14.37 -17.03
N GLN A 120 33.92 -13.64 -16.66
CA GLN A 120 33.47 -13.55 -15.27
C GLN A 120 32.14 -14.28 -15.15
N GLN A 121 32.26 -15.56 -14.78
CA GLN A 121 31.14 -16.30 -14.22
C GLN A 121 30.74 -15.59 -12.92
N ILE A 122 29.58 -14.93 -12.93
CA ILE A 122 29.01 -14.28 -11.74
C ILE A 122 28.87 -15.35 -10.66
N THR A 123 29.63 -15.22 -9.56
CA THR A 123 29.58 -16.15 -8.42
C THR A 123 28.73 -15.57 -7.30
N TRP A 124 28.34 -16.41 -6.33
CA TRP A 124 27.63 -15.97 -5.12
C TRP A 124 28.39 -14.90 -4.31
N GLU A 125 29.69 -14.75 -4.56
CA GLU A 125 30.54 -13.75 -3.89
C GLU A 125 30.37 -12.34 -4.49
N ASP A 126 29.89 -12.18 -5.74
CA ASP A 126 29.52 -10.86 -6.28
C ASP A 126 28.23 -10.29 -5.64
N PHE A 127 27.47 -11.12 -4.94
CA PHE A 127 26.31 -10.71 -4.15
C PHE A 127 26.65 -10.48 -2.67
N SER A 128 27.90 -10.69 -2.24
CA SER A 128 28.30 -10.30 -0.88
C SER A 128 28.46 -8.78 -0.87
N PHE A 129 27.44 -8.09 -0.36
CA PHE A 129 27.43 -6.66 -0.09
C PHE A 129 28.68 -6.30 0.74
N ASP A 130 29.66 -5.66 0.13
CA ASP A 130 30.75 -5.00 0.87
C ASP A 130 30.13 -3.89 1.73
N GLU A 131 30.33 -4.05 3.04
CA GLU A 131 29.76 -3.29 4.15
C GLU A 131 30.45 -1.91 4.32
N ASP A 132 30.60 -1.15 3.22
CA ASP A 132 31.37 0.11 3.19
C ASP A 132 30.56 1.33 2.69
N TYR A 133 29.23 1.27 2.74
CA TYR A 133 28.42 2.49 2.68
C TYR A 133 28.31 3.09 4.08
N ALA A 134 29.35 3.84 4.46
CA ALA A 134 29.29 4.78 5.56
C ALA A 134 28.14 5.75 5.30
N TYR A 135 27.00 5.50 5.95
CA TYR A 135 25.83 6.37 5.93
C TYR A 135 26.27 7.72 6.49
N ALA A 136 26.41 8.69 5.60
CA ALA A 136 26.54 10.07 5.98
C ALA A 136 25.30 10.41 6.82
N ASP A 137 25.58 10.92 8.02
CA ASP A 137 24.67 11.58 8.96
C ASP A 137 23.85 12.66 8.24
N SER A 138 22.81 12.24 7.52
CA SER A 138 21.75 13.11 7.04
C SER A 138 20.68 13.11 8.11
N ALA A 139 20.64 14.22 8.85
CA ALA A 139 19.53 14.71 9.66
C ALA A 139 18.50 13.65 10.06
N GLN A 140 18.49 13.33 11.34
CA GLN A 140 17.38 12.75 12.09
C GLN A 140 16.10 13.60 11.84
N GLU A 141 15.47 13.45 10.67
CA GLU A 141 14.03 13.61 10.53
C GLU A 141 13.46 12.48 11.38
N GLU A 142 12.83 12.84 12.49
CA GLU A 142 12.10 11.90 13.31
C GLU A 142 10.97 11.32 12.43
N ASN A 143 11.25 10.21 11.73
CA ASN A 143 10.26 9.50 10.93
C ASN A 143 9.09 9.16 11.86
N ALA A 144 7.98 9.88 11.70
CA ALA A 144 6.78 9.61 12.49
C ALA A 144 6.30 8.19 12.16
N ILE A 145 6.08 7.38 13.19
CA ILE A 145 5.59 6.00 13.06
C ILE A 145 4.10 5.99 13.32
N CYS A 146 3.33 5.29 12.48
CA CYS A 146 1.90 5.17 12.68
C CYS A 146 1.57 4.24 13.85
N ILE A 147 0.75 4.69 14.80
CA ILE A 147 0.37 3.89 15.99
C ILE A 147 -0.45 2.63 15.69
N HIS A 148 -1.11 2.57 14.53
CA HIS A 148 -1.97 1.43 14.18
C HIS A 148 -1.23 0.34 13.41
N CYS A 149 -0.41 0.72 12.44
CA CYS A 149 0.34 -0.23 11.61
C CYS A 149 1.81 -0.38 12.00
N GLY A 150 2.38 0.54 12.77
CA GLY A 150 3.79 0.52 13.16
C GLY A 150 4.76 0.76 12.00
N ILE A 151 4.26 1.27 10.87
CA ILE A 151 5.04 1.57 9.67
C ILE A 151 5.36 3.06 9.68
N GLU A 152 6.58 3.41 9.26
CA GLU A 152 7.02 4.79 9.01
C GLU A 152 6.32 5.40 7.78
N ASP A 153 6.47 6.71 7.61
CA ASP A 153 5.86 7.42 6.48
C ASP A 153 6.34 6.85 5.15
N ILE A 154 5.40 6.55 4.25
CA ILE A 154 5.71 6.02 2.93
C ILE A 154 5.87 7.18 1.95
N VAL A 155 7.04 7.27 1.32
CA VAL A 155 7.48 8.37 0.42
C VAL A 155 6.54 8.64 -0.78
N ASN A 156 5.51 7.83 -1.01
CA ASN A 156 4.70 7.83 -2.23
C ASN A 156 3.38 8.62 -2.16
N ASP A 157 3.14 9.51 -1.19
CA ASP A 157 1.96 10.42 -1.09
C ASP A 157 0.56 9.74 -1.13
N VAL A 158 0.48 8.40 -1.05
CA VAL A 158 -0.79 7.67 -1.14
C VAL A 158 -1.51 7.58 0.22
N ASN A 159 -0.76 7.60 1.33
CA ASN A 159 -1.29 7.36 2.66
C ASN A 159 -0.49 8.13 3.72
N ASP A 160 -0.50 9.46 3.63
CA ASP A 160 0.30 10.34 4.48
C ASP A 160 0.04 10.12 5.97
N ILE A 161 1.09 10.33 6.76
CA ILE A 161 1.01 10.31 8.21
C ILE A 161 0.64 11.68 8.79
N PHE A 162 -0.37 11.71 9.66
CA PHE A 162 -0.80 12.89 10.39
C PHE A 162 -0.32 12.81 11.84
N ILE A 163 0.31 13.87 12.33
CA ILE A 163 0.79 13.95 13.71
C ILE A 163 -0.25 14.66 14.57
N CYS A 164 -0.66 14.01 15.66
CA CYS A 164 -1.65 14.58 16.58
C CYS A 164 -1.03 15.62 17.51
N GLU A 165 -1.56 16.84 17.52
CA GLU A 165 -1.12 17.95 18.40
C GLU A 165 -1.33 17.69 19.90
N SER A 166 -2.00 16.60 20.28
CA SER A 166 -2.24 16.26 21.69
C SER A 166 -1.41 15.10 22.22
N CYS A 167 -1.07 14.13 21.38
CA CYS A 167 -0.36 12.94 21.82
C CYS A 167 0.91 12.68 21.03
N GLU A 168 1.24 13.56 20.09
CA GLU A 168 2.47 13.56 19.27
C GLU A 168 2.67 12.27 18.47
N ASN A 169 1.62 11.45 18.37
CA ASN A 169 1.63 10.20 17.64
C ASN A 169 1.24 10.42 16.18
N GLY A 170 1.94 9.73 15.29
CA GLY A 170 1.61 9.64 13.87
C GLY A 170 0.47 8.66 13.61
N VAL A 171 -0.39 9.00 12.66
CA VAL A 171 -1.50 8.17 12.20
C VAL A 171 -1.63 8.28 10.69
N HIS A 172 -1.52 7.16 9.98
CA HIS A 172 -1.78 7.14 8.54
C HIS A 172 -3.25 7.44 8.22
N GLN A 173 -3.46 8.15 7.11
CA GLN A 173 -4.78 8.56 6.61
C GLN A 173 -5.82 7.43 6.62
N LEU A 174 -5.44 6.25 6.10
CA LEU A 174 -6.31 5.07 5.98
C LEU A 174 -6.33 4.18 7.22
N CYS A 175 -5.38 4.36 8.15
CA CYS A 175 -5.33 3.56 9.38
C CYS A 175 -6.27 4.08 10.47
N GLU A 176 -6.70 5.33 10.38
CA GLU A 176 -7.62 5.92 11.36
C GLU A 176 -9.07 5.51 11.12
N ASP A 177 -9.86 5.38 12.18
CA ASP A 177 -11.29 5.07 12.11
C ASP A 177 -12.17 6.18 12.74
N PRO A 178 -12.93 6.96 11.94
CA PRO A 178 -13.03 6.89 10.48
C PRO A 178 -11.78 7.45 9.75
N PRO A 179 -11.50 7.01 8.50
CA PRO A 179 -10.33 7.44 7.74
C PRO A 179 -10.25 8.96 7.63
N ILE A 180 -9.02 9.48 7.75
CA ILE A 180 -8.75 10.89 7.63
C ILE A 180 -9.04 11.31 6.18
N GLN A 181 -9.79 12.39 6.03
CA GLN A 181 -10.17 12.91 4.73
C GLN A 181 -9.14 13.94 4.25
N ASN A 182 -8.98 14.10 2.93
CA ASN A 182 -7.99 15.02 2.38
C ASN A 182 -8.16 16.48 2.84
N TYR A 183 -9.39 16.92 3.11
CA TYR A 183 -9.65 18.28 3.61
C TYR A 183 -9.14 18.49 5.05
N GLU A 184 -8.86 17.42 5.79
CA GLU A 184 -8.32 17.51 7.15
C GLU A 184 -6.82 17.84 7.15
N LYS A 185 -6.13 17.73 6.00
CA LYS A 185 -4.75 18.22 5.83
C LYS A 185 -4.62 19.72 6.08
N ASP A 186 -5.68 20.47 5.77
CA ASP A 186 -5.72 21.93 5.93
C ASP A 186 -6.18 22.37 7.34
N ILE A 187 -6.43 21.42 8.25
CA ILE A 187 -6.91 21.72 9.61
C ILE A 187 -5.72 21.76 10.57
N ASP A 188 -5.45 22.94 11.12
CA ASP A 188 -4.44 23.16 12.15
C ASP A 188 -5.07 23.95 13.33
N PRO A 189 -5.10 23.42 14.57
CA PRO A 189 -4.51 22.16 15.04
C PRO A 189 -5.34 20.91 14.72
N TRP A 190 -4.66 19.82 14.32
CA TRP A 190 -5.27 18.51 14.08
C TRP A 190 -5.14 17.57 15.29
N TYR A 191 -6.16 16.74 15.51
CA TYR A 191 -6.19 15.75 16.58
C TYR A 191 -6.63 14.38 16.05
N CYS A 192 -5.94 13.32 16.47
CA CYS A 192 -6.38 11.95 16.20
C CYS A 192 -7.74 11.67 16.85
N ARG A 193 -8.48 10.70 16.31
CA ARG A 193 -9.83 10.34 16.77
C ARG A 193 -9.83 9.89 18.22
N ALA A 194 -8.77 9.21 18.68
CA ALA A 194 -8.61 8.86 20.08
C ALA A 194 -8.59 10.11 20.99
N CYS A 195 -7.81 11.13 20.62
CA CYS A 195 -7.77 12.40 21.33
C CYS A 195 -9.09 13.19 21.20
N CYS A 196 -9.75 13.16 20.04
CA CYS A 196 -11.08 13.75 19.88
C CYS A 196 -12.11 13.10 20.80
N ARG A 197 -12.14 11.77 20.88
CA ARG A 197 -13.04 11.02 21.79
C ARG A 197 -12.72 11.33 23.26
N ALA A 198 -11.44 11.36 23.63
CA ALA A 198 -11.03 11.64 25.01
C ALA A 198 -11.36 13.08 25.45
N LYS A 199 -11.23 14.05 24.56
CA LYS A 199 -11.50 15.48 24.83
C LYS A 199 -12.93 15.91 24.51
N ASN A 200 -13.79 15.00 24.05
CA ASN A 200 -15.13 15.30 23.53
C ASN A 200 -15.13 16.36 22.41
N LEU A 201 -14.11 16.35 21.54
CA LEU A 201 -14.05 17.18 20.34
C LEU A 201 -14.83 16.53 19.20
N PRO A 202 -15.57 17.31 18.39
CA PRO A 202 -16.22 16.78 17.21
C PRO A 202 -15.17 16.35 16.18
N ILE A 203 -15.42 15.22 15.50
CA ILE A 203 -14.63 14.82 14.33
C ILE A 203 -14.90 15.85 13.23
N PRO A 204 -13.85 16.38 12.56
CA PRO A 204 -14.03 17.26 11.41
C PRO A 204 -15.02 16.67 10.41
N GLN A 205 -15.92 17.51 9.90
CA GLN A 205 -16.88 17.12 8.87
C GLN A 205 -16.62 17.96 7.63
N MET A 206 -16.80 17.34 6.46
CA MET A 206 -16.72 18.07 5.20
C MET A 206 -17.72 19.23 5.24
N PRO A 207 -17.30 20.47 4.92
CA PRO A 207 -18.21 21.59 4.88
C PRO A 207 -19.36 21.28 3.93
N PRO A 208 -20.61 21.62 4.29
CA PRO A 208 -21.75 21.35 3.43
C PRO A 208 -21.52 22.02 2.08
N PRO A 209 -21.85 21.36 0.96
CA PRO A 209 -21.71 21.96 -0.36
C PRO A 209 -22.43 23.31 -0.36
N PRO A 210 -21.86 24.36 -0.99
CA PRO A 210 -22.48 25.67 -1.01
C PRO A 210 -23.89 25.50 -1.56
N SER A 211 -24.88 25.84 -0.72
CA SER A 211 -26.27 25.79 -1.16
C SER A 211 -26.40 26.57 -2.48
N ALA A 212 -27.24 26.10 -3.40
CA ALA A 212 -27.41 26.74 -4.72
C ALA A 212 -27.71 28.25 -4.64
N LYS A 213 -28.19 28.74 -3.49
CA LYS A 213 -28.35 30.16 -3.18
C LYS A 213 -27.03 30.90 -2.96
N ARG A 214 -26.08 30.33 -2.19
CA ARG A 214 -24.75 30.93 -1.94
C ARG A 214 -23.87 30.90 -3.18
N LYS A 215 -23.92 29.84 -4.00
CA LYS A 215 -23.15 29.77 -5.25
C LYS A 215 -23.51 30.91 -6.21
N ARG A 216 -24.80 31.26 -6.30
CA ARG A 216 -25.27 32.37 -7.15
C ARG A 216 -24.88 33.75 -6.61
N GLU A 217 -24.81 33.90 -5.29
CA GLU A 217 -24.35 35.13 -4.65
C GLU A 217 -22.82 35.30 -4.77
N GLU A 218 -22.04 34.24 -4.60
CA GLU A 218 -20.57 34.27 -4.80
C GLU A 218 -20.19 34.51 -6.27
N GLU A 219 -20.91 33.91 -7.22
CA GLU A 219 -20.72 34.19 -8.65
C GLU A 219 -21.08 35.65 -8.99
N ALA A 220 -22.13 36.21 -8.38
CA ALA A 220 -22.52 37.62 -8.56
C ALA A 220 -21.51 38.59 -7.94
N VAL A 221 -20.98 38.29 -6.75
CA VAL A 221 -19.94 39.09 -6.08
C VAL A 221 -18.62 39.02 -6.85
N THR A 222 -18.27 37.84 -7.38
CA THR A 222 -17.07 37.66 -8.22
C THR A 222 -17.19 38.42 -9.55
N TYR A 223 -18.38 38.44 -10.15
CA TYR A 223 -18.65 39.21 -11.36
C TYR A 223 -18.59 40.73 -11.11
N LEU A 224 -19.18 41.21 -10.01
CA LEU A 224 -19.11 42.62 -9.59
C LEU A 224 -17.67 43.08 -9.33
N ASN A 225 -16.87 42.28 -8.62
CA ASN A 225 -15.48 42.60 -8.33
C ASN A 225 -14.58 42.62 -9.58
N LYS A 226 -14.90 41.82 -10.61
CA LYS A 226 -14.22 41.87 -11.91
C LYS A 226 -14.59 43.11 -12.73
N THR A 227 -15.80 43.63 -12.57
CA THR A 227 -16.27 44.84 -13.29
C THR A 227 -15.91 46.17 -12.62
N LEU A 228 -15.37 46.14 -11.39
CA LEU A 228 -15.06 47.34 -10.58
C LEU A 228 -13.57 47.62 -10.39
N LYS A 229 -12.67 46.85 -11.01
CA LYS A 229 -11.25 47.23 -11.10
C LYS A 229 -11.03 48.12 -12.33
N PRO A 230 -10.72 49.42 -12.16
CA PRO A 230 -10.33 50.32 -13.25
C PRO A 230 -8.96 49.94 -13.83
#